data_AF-A0A950QRX7-F1
#
_entry.id   AF-A0A950QRX7-F1
#
_cell.length_a   1.000
_cell.length_b   1.000
_cell.length_c   1.000
_cell.angle_alpha   90.00
_cell.angle_beta   90.00
_cell.angle_gamma   90.00
#
_symmetry.space_group_name_H-M   'P 1'
#
loop_
_entity.id
_entity.type
_entity.pdbx_description
1 polymer ?
#
loop_
_entity_poly.entity_id
_entity_poly.type
_entity_poly.pdbx_seq_one_letter_code
_entity_poly.pdbx_strand_id
1 'polypeptide(L)' 'IDVLSRKCDQSLYSQDWVTFEADQHYNQGDATGFINLFGLPIKMSALLRS' A
#
# COMPACT_ATOMS: atom_id res chain seq x y z
N ILE A 1 1.71 1.26 28.97
CA ILE A 1 2.81 2.08 28.41
C ILE A 1 2.33 2.47 27.03
N ASP A 2 2.05 3.75 26.81
CA ASP A 2 1.58 4.25 25.52
C ASP A 2 2.70 4.98 24.80
N VAL A 3 2.84 4.72 23.51
CA VAL A 3 3.84 5.36 22.65
C VAL A 3 3.19 6.52 21.92
N LEU A 4 3.63 7.75 22.20
CA LEU A 4 3.05 8.98 21.67
C LEU A 4 3.68 9.44 20.33
N SER A 5 4.96 9.16 20.09
CA SER A 5 5.66 9.53 18.84
C SER A 5 6.94 8.71 18.63
N ARG A 6 7.50 8.76 17.40
CA ARG A 6 8.79 8.13 17.04
C ARG A 6 9.56 9.05 16.09
N LYS A 7 10.87 9.15 16.28
CA LYS A 7 11.81 9.83 15.36
C LYS A 7 13.11 9.03 15.30
N CYS A 8 13.70 8.93 14.11
CA CYS A 8 14.97 8.24 13.88
C CYS A 8 15.66 8.90 12.67
N ASP A 9 16.99 9.06 12.75
CA ASP A 9 17.77 9.66 11.67
C ASP A 9 17.88 8.74 10.44
N GLN A 10 17.70 7.42 10.64
CA GLN A 10 17.61 6.41 9.57
C GLN A 10 16.19 5.85 9.44
N SER A 11 15.18 6.72 9.54
CA SER A 11 13.78 6.33 9.36
C SER A 11 13.49 5.93 7.91
N LEU A 12 12.77 4.82 7.72
CA LEU A 12 12.19 4.44 6.42
C LEU A 12 10.83 5.09 6.15
N TYR A 13 10.26 5.80 7.14
CA TYR A 13 9.06 6.61 6.92
C TYR A 13 9.42 7.81 6.06
N SER A 14 8.66 8.01 4.98
CA SER A 14 8.77 9.19 4.14
C SER A 14 7.41 9.87 4.07
N GLN A 15 7.36 11.11 4.54
CA GLN A 15 6.11 11.88 4.60
C GLN A 15 5.61 12.17 3.18
N ASP A 16 6.49 12.49 2.24
CA ASP A 16 6.16 12.85 0.85
C ASP A 16 5.42 11.74 0.08
N TRP A 17 5.59 10.47 0.48
CA TRP A 17 4.89 9.32 -0.10
C TRP A 17 3.62 8.92 0.65
N VAL A 18 3.47 9.38 1.91
CA VAL A 18 2.39 8.98 2.82
C VAL A 18 1.59 10.23 3.22
N THR A 19 1.22 11.04 2.23
CA THR A 19 0.25 12.13 2.40
C THR A 19 -1.07 11.79 1.70
N PHE A 20 -2.17 12.34 2.19
CA PHE A 20 -3.45 12.34 1.49
C PHE A 20 -3.57 13.51 0.50
N GLU A 21 -2.55 14.37 0.47
CA GLU A 21 -2.49 15.46 -0.49
C GLU A 21 -2.14 14.86 -1.85
N ALA A 22 -2.83 15.31 -2.90
CA ALA A 22 -2.63 14.80 -4.25
C ALA A 22 -1.30 15.35 -4.81
N ASP A 23 -0.18 14.82 -4.34
CA ASP A 23 1.14 15.17 -4.83
C ASP A 23 1.67 14.10 -5.80
N GLN A 24 2.42 14.60 -6.79
CA GLN A 24 2.89 14.04 -8.04
C GLN A 24 3.81 12.82 -7.92
N HIS A 25 4.06 12.33 -6.71
CA HIS A 25 5.01 11.25 -6.45
C HIS A 25 4.36 9.86 -6.51
N TYR A 26 3.07 9.73 -6.20
CA TYR A 26 2.37 8.43 -6.24
C TYR A 26 1.17 8.43 -7.20
N ASN A 27 1.21 7.55 -8.21
CA ASN A 27 0.08 7.31 -9.09
C ASN A 27 -0.87 6.27 -8.46
N GLN A 28 -1.99 6.73 -7.90
CA GLN A 28 -3.01 5.86 -7.29
C GLN A 28 -3.60 4.84 -8.28
N GLY A 29 -3.54 5.09 -9.58
CA GLY A 29 -3.96 4.14 -10.61
C GLY A 29 -3.19 2.83 -10.58
N ASP A 30 -1.90 2.86 -10.19
CA ASP A 30 -1.04 1.67 -10.15
C ASP A 30 -1.52 0.67 -9.09
N ALA A 31 -2.17 1.14 -8.02
CA ALA A 31 -2.74 0.29 -6.98
C ALA A 31 -3.80 -0.68 -7.56
N THR A 32 -4.54 -0.25 -8.58
CA THR A 32 -5.57 -1.09 -9.22
C THR A 32 -4.93 -2.28 -9.94
N GLY A 33 -3.87 -2.04 -10.70
CA GLY A 33 -3.10 -3.09 -11.36
C GLY A 33 -2.49 -4.08 -10.36
N PHE A 34 -1.89 -3.55 -9.29
CA PHE A 34 -1.35 -4.35 -8.20
C PHE A 34 -2.41 -5.24 -7.55
N ILE A 35 -3.54 -4.69 -7.11
CA ILE A 35 -4.62 -5.45 -6.47
C ILE A 35 -5.13 -6.56 -7.39
N ASN A 36 -5.31 -6.26 -8.68
CA ASN A 36 -5.79 -7.25 -9.64
C ASN A 36 -4.80 -8.41 -9.84
N LEU A 37 -3.50 -8.12 -10.00
CA LEU A 37 -2.48 -9.15 -10.19
C LEU A 37 -2.30 -10.02 -8.94
N PHE A 38 -2.19 -9.41 -7.76
CA PHE A 38 -2.00 -10.13 -6.51
C PHE A 38 -3.28 -10.85 -6.04
N GLY A 39 -4.46 -10.35 -6.40
CA GLY A 39 -5.74 -10.99 -6.13
C GLY A 39 -6.11 -12.11 -7.11
N LEU A 40 -5.46 -12.17 -8.28
CA LEU A 40 -5.80 -13.13 -9.33
C LEU A 40 -5.72 -14.59 -8.87
N PRO A 41 -4.67 -15.06 -8.17
CA PRO A 41 -4.59 -16.44 -7.71
C PRO A 41 -5.72 -16.81 -6.74
N ILE A 42 -6.12 -15.89 -5.85
CA ILE A 42 -7.21 -16.08 -4.90
C ILE A 42 -8.53 -16.27 -5.67
N LYS A 43 -8.81 -15.37 -6.61
CA LYS A 43 -9.99 -15.45 -7.48
C LYS A 43 -10.04 -16.78 -8.24
N MET A 44 -8.92 -17.20 -8.84
CA MET A 44 -8.84 -18.49 -9.54
C MET A 44 -9.08 -19.68 -8.61
N SER A 45 -8.50 -19.66 -7.41
CA SER A 45 -8.68 -20.75 -6.44
C SER A 45 -10.14 -20.89 -5.99
N ALA A 46 -10.87 -19.78 -5.88
CA ALA A 46 -12.29 -19.79 -5.54
C ALA A 46 -13.12 -20.39 -6.68
N LEU A 47 -12.83 -20.01 -7.93
CA LEU A 47 -13.53 -20.53 -9.12
C LEU A 47 -13.32 -22.03 -9.34
N LEU A 48 -12.14 -22.56 -8.98
CA LEU A 48 -11.82 -23.99 -9.12
C LEU A 48 -12.37 -24.86 -7.98
N ARG A 49 -12.78 -24.24 -6.86
CA ARG A 49 -13.31 -24.93 -5.67
C ARG A 49 -14.84 -24.85 -5.56
N SER A 50 -15.48 -24.00 -6.37
CA SER A 50 -16.94 -23.88 -6.52
C SER A 50 -17.47 -24.85 -7.54
#